data_AF-A0A0G0KN70-F1
#
_entry.id   AF-A0A0G0KN70-F1
#
_cell.length_a   1.000
_cell.length_b   1.000
_cell.length_c   1.000
_cell.angle_alpha   90.00
_cell.angle_beta   90.00
_cell.angle_gamma   90.00
#
_symmetry.space_group_name_H-M   'P 1'
#
loop_
_entity.id
_entity.type
_entity.pdbx_description
1 polymer ?
#
loop_
_entity_poly.entity_id
_entity_poly.type
_entity_poly.pdbx_seq_one_letter_code
_entity_poly.pdbx_strand_id
1 'polypeptide(L)'
;PDGSIATDSAEENKGIKYFSCRYEHVRFEKGLMHMSGAVALKFVRSRHGTNGEGSDFARSARQQKVIDAVRKKILSFETLTDPQKISDLVKTLGKSIDMDISVKDAIEFCQSFVLDDRKSLLVHPDASGYGGAFVLISQDDDFSIIHDYVRKILKEEITEYESTASARPGNK
;
A
#
# COMPACT_ATOMS: atom_id res chain seq x y z
N PRO A 1 -10.17 26.56 -19.78
CA PRO A 1 -10.88 25.41 -20.35
C PRO A 1 -12.06 25.06 -19.44
N ASP A 2 -13.25 25.29 -19.96
CA ASP A 2 -14.55 24.88 -19.45
C ASP A 2 -14.48 23.50 -18.75
N GLY A 3 -14.77 23.51 -17.45
CA GLY A 3 -14.70 22.36 -16.56
C GLY A 3 -15.91 21.45 -16.69
N SER A 4 -16.16 20.91 -17.88
CA SER A 4 -17.14 19.84 -18.05
C SER A 4 -16.69 18.61 -17.26
N ILE A 5 -17.41 18.27 -16.19
CA ILE A 5 -17.22 17.02 -15.44
C ILE A 5 -17.59 15.88 -16.40
N ALA A 6 -16.63 15.03 -16.73
CA ALA A 6 -16.92 13.87 -17.57
C ALA A 6 -17.74 12.85 -16.77
N THR A 7 -18.95 12.60 -17.27
CA THR A 7 -19.89 11.59 -16.76
C THR A 7 -19.79 10.27 -17.53
N ASP A 8 -18.82 10.13 -18.44
CA ASP A 8 -18.71 8.95 -19.31
C ASP A 8 -17.91 7.82 -18.64
N SER A 9 -18.26 6.59 -19.00
CA SER A 9 -17.70 5.34 -18.48
C SER A 9 -16.17 5.29 -18.67
N ALA A 10 -15.48 4.66 -17.72
CA ALA A 10 -14.02 4.43 -17.75
C ALA A 10 -13.60 3.40 -18.81
N GLU A 11 -14.02 3.56 -20.06
CA GLU A 11 -13.48 2.80 -21.17
C GLU A 11 -12.05 3.29 -21.46
N GLU A 12 -11.07 2.38 -21.36
CA GLU A 12 -9.63 2.66 -21.45
C GLU A 12 -9.26 3.46 -22.72
N ASN A 13 -9.91 3.15 -23.85
CA ASN A 13 -9.68 3.81 -25.13
C ASN A 13 -10.33 5.21 -25.25
N LYS A 14 -11.36 5.52 -24.45
CA LYS A 14 -11.98 6.86 -24.41
C LYS A 14 -11.25 7.79 -23.45
N GLY A 15 -10.76 7.27 -22.32
CA GLY A 15 -10.04 8.04 -21.31
C GLY A 15 -8.79 8.74 -21.86
N ILE A 16 -8.01 8.06 -22.71
CA ILE A 16 -6.78 8.62 -23.30
C ILE A 16 -7.07 9.81 -24.23
N LYS A 17 -8.19 9.76 -24.97
CA LYS A 17 -8.57 10.81 -25.94
C LYS A 17 -9.01 12.12 -25.27
N TYR A 18 -9.60 12.05 -24.08
CA TYR A 18 -10.10 13.23 -23.34
C TYR A 18 -9.21 13.66 -22.16
N PHE A 19 -8.30 12.78 -21.69
CA PHE A 19 -7.52 12.99 -20.48
C PHE A 19 -6.03 12.69 -20.64
N SER A 20 -5.42 12.99 -21.79
CA SER A 20 -3.98 12.81 -21.97
C SER A 20 -3.14 13.47 -20.85
N CYS A 21 -3.62 14.59 -20.28
CA CYS A 21 -3.00 15.28 -19.14
C CYS A 21 -3.10 14.53 -17.78
N ARG A 22 -3.90 13.46 -17.68
CA ARG A 22 -4.03 12.65 -16.45
C ARG A 22 -3.03 11.50 -16.37
N TYR A 23 -2.33 11.20 -17.47
CA TYR A 23 -1.36 10.12 -17.55
C TYR A 23 0.06 10.67 -17.59
N GLU A 24 0.93 10.08 -16.78
CA GLU A 24 2.35 10.38 -16.75
C GLU A 24 3.11 9.07 -16.96
N HIS A 25 4.08 9.07 -17.87
CA HIS A 25 5.01 7.96 -18.00
C HIS A 25 6.05 8.03 -16.89
N VAL A 26 6.04 7.03 -16.03
CA VAL A 26 6.98 6.89 -14.91
C VAL A 26 7.81 5.62 -15.08
N ARG A 27 9.09 5.69 -14.68
CA ARG A 27 10.01 4.57 -14.73
C ARG A 27 10.75 4.45 -13.41
N PHE A 28 10.80 3.23 -12.88
CA PHE A 28 11.51 2.90 -11.65
C PHE A 28 12.40 1.69 -11.93
N GLU A 29 13.69 1.83 -11.63
CA GLU A 29 14.64 0.74 -11.77
C GLU A 29 14.48 -0.27 -10.62
N LYS A 30 14.71 -1.55 -10.89
CA LYS A 30 14.70 -2.58 -9.85
C LYS A 30 15.89 -2.34 -8.91
N GLY A 31 15.61 -2.26 -7.62
CA GLY A 31 16.64 -2.14 -6.58
C GLY A 31 16.23 -1.18 -5.47
N LEU A 32 17.20 -0.89 -4.58
CA LEU A 32 17.03 0.14 -3.57
C LEU A 32 17.11 1.52 -4.23
N MET A 33 16.09 2.33 -4.03
CA MET A 33 16.00 3.68 -4.56
C MET A 33 15.57 4.63 -3.45
N HIS A 34 16.33 5.70 -3.25
CA HIS A 34 15.89 6.80 -2.39
C HIS A 34 14.89 7.66 -3.16
N MET A 35 13.73 7.92 -2.55
CA MET A 35 12.65 8.69 -3.19
C MET A 35 12.37 9.96 -2.40
N SER A 36 12.18 11.08 -3.10
CA SER A 36 11.55 12.25 -2.53
C SER A 36 10.03 12.02 -2.38
N GLY A 37 9.34 12.84 -1.58
CA GLY A 37 7.89 12.72 -1.40
C GLY A 37 7.10 12.76 -2.72
N ALA A 38 7.51 13.62 -3.67
CA ALA A 38 6.89 13.69 -4.99
C ALA A 38 7.09 12.41 -5.83
N VAL A 39 8.28 11.82 -5.76
CA VAL A 39 8.59 10.55 -6.47
C VAL A 39 7.85 9.39 -5.83
N ALA A 40 7.84 9.31 -4.49
CA ALA A 40 7.08 8.30 -3.75
C ALA A 40 5.58 8.39 -4.05
N LEU A 41 5.02 9.60 -4.14
CA LEU A 41 3.62 9.81 -4.52
C LEU A 41 3.31 9.28 -5.92
N LYS A 42 4.18 9.53 -6.89
CA LYS A 42 4.04 8.96 -8.25
C LYS A 42 4.13 7.43 -8.22
N PHE A 43 5.06 6.89 -7.44
CA PHE A 43 5.26 5.46 -7.28
C PHE A 43 4.01 4.75 -6.73
N VAL A 44 3.36 5.28 -5.70
CA VAL A 44 2.15 4.66 -5.11
C VAL A 44 0.87 4.88 -5.91
N ARG A 45 0.85 5.90 -6.78
CA ARG A 45 -0.32 6.23 -7.62
C ARG A 45 -0.34 5.53 -8.97
N SER A 46 0.79 5.01 -9.44
CA SER A 46 0.84 4.32 -10.73
C SER A 46 -0.04 3.07 -10.72
N ARG A 47 -0.90 2.92 -11.74
CA ARG A 47 -1.85 1.79 -11.89
C ARG A 47 -1.56 0.94 -13.12
N HIS A 48 -0.94 1.52 -14.13
CA HIS A 48 -0.69 0.86 -15.41
C HIS A 48 0.80 0.53 -15.51
N GLY A 49 1.12 -0.62 -16.12
CA GLY A 49 2.49 -1.08 -16.30
C GLY A 49 2.55 -2.18 -17.34
N THR A 50 3.67 -2.28 -18.04
CA THR A 50 3.89 -3.26 -19.12
C THR A 50 4.68 -4.49 -18.66
N ASN A 51 4.99 -4.57 -17.36
CA ASN A 51 5.94 -5.52 -16.77
C ASN A 51 5.36 -6.24 -15.55
N GLY A 52 4.04 -6.50 -15.53
CA GLY A 52 3.35 -7.14 -14.41
C GLY A 52 2.99 -6.20 -13.24
N GLU A 53 3.34 -4.91 -13.34
CA GLU A 53 3.06 -3.87 -12.32
C GLU A 53 1.75 -3.10 -12.55
N GLY A 54 0.96 -3.52 -13.55
CA GLY A 54 -0.28 -2.86 -13.99
C GLY A 54 -1.55 -3.28 -13.25
N SER A 55 -1.44 -3.93 -12.09
CA SER A 55 -2.58 -4.41 -11.31
C SER A 55 -2.77 -3.60 -10.03
N ASP A 56 -4.01 -3.57 -9.52
CA ASP A 56 -4.30 -2.94 -8.23
C ASP A 56 -3.61 -3.67 -7.07
N PHE A 57 -3.34 -4.98 -7.17
CA PHE A 57 -2.49 -5.72 -6.22
C PHE A 57 -1.04 -5.24 -6.23
N ALA A 58 -0.45 -5.04 -7.42
CA ALA A 58 0.90 -4.49 -7.54
C ALA A 58 0.98 -3.06 -6.97
N ARG A 59 -0.05 -2.24 -7.19
CA ARG A 59 -0.16 -0.91 -6.57
C ARG A 59 -0.22 -1.00 -5.04
N SER A 60 -1.02 -1.90 -4.47
CA SER A 60 -1.09 -2.10 -3.02
C SER A 60 0.27 -2.54 -2.45
N ALA A 61 0.99 -3.43 -3.14
CA ALA A 61 2.34 -3.83 -2.75
C ALA A 61 3.33 -2.63 -2.76
N ARG A 62 3.21 -1.72 -3.73
CA ARG A 62 4.00 -0.47 -3.77
C ARG A 62 3.65 0.46 -2.61
N GLN A 63 2.38 0.57 -2.26
CA GLN A 63 1.92 1.34 -1.10
C GLN A 63 2.47 0.76 0.21
N GLN A 64 2.42 -0.56 0.39
CA GLN A 64 3.01 -1.25 1.54
C GLN A 64 4.52 -0.97 1.66
N LYS A 65 5.28 -1.02 0.56
CA LYS A 65 6.72 -0.70 0.56
C LYS A 65 6.99 0.73 1.03
N VAL A 66 6.17 1.70 0.64
CA VAL A 66 6.33 3.09 1.08
C VAL A 66 5.96 3.24 2.56
N ILE A 67 4.89 2.60 3.03
CA ILE A 67 4.52 2.58 4.45
C ILE A 67 5.65 1.96 5.30
N ASP A 68 6.21 0.83 4.87
CA ASP A 68 7.34 0.18 5.54
C ASP A 68 8.59 1.08 5.56
N ALA A 69 8.90 1.76 4.46
CA ALA A 69 10.02 2.69 4.40
C ALA A 69 9.83 3.89 5.34
N VAL A 70 8.60 4.44 5.41
CA VAL A 70 8.25 5.51 6.36
C VAL A 70 8.39 5.01 7.80
N ARG A 71 7.83 3.84 8.11
CA ARG A 71 7.97 3.18 9.42
C ARG A 71 9.45 3.05 9.81
N LYS A 72 10.28 2.49 8.94
CA LYS A 72 11.73 2.34 9.17
C LYS A 72 12.43 3.68 9.41
N LYS A 73 12.02 4.75 8.73
CA LYS A 73 12.57 6.09 8.97
C LYS A 73 12.14 6.66 10.31
N ILE A 74 10.88 6.49 10.70
CA ILE A 74 10.36 6.92 12.03
C ILE A 74 11.09 6.16 13.16
N LEU A 75 11.28 4.85 13.00
CA LEU A 75 11.97 4.00 13.97
C LEU A 75 13.51 4.08 13.89
N SER A 76 14.06 4.90 13.01
CA SER A 76 15.51 5.03 12.91
C SER A 76 16.09 5.58 14.21
N PHE A 77 17.27 5.09 14.59
CA PHE A 77 17.97 5.56 15.80
C PHE A 77 18.07 7.09 15.83
N GLU A 78 18.45 7.70 14.71
CA GLU A 78 18.55 9.15 14.52
C GLU A 78 17.25 9.93 14.83
N THR A 79 16.09 9.29 14.63
CA THR A 79 14.77 9.88 14.91
C THR A 79 14.36 9.60 16.34
N LEU A 80 14.53 8.37 16.82
CA LEU A 80 14.10 7.96 18.17
C LEU A 80 14.94 8.57 19.30
N THR A 81 16.22 8.87 19.07
CA THR A 81 17.07 9.50 20.08
C THR A 81 17.02 11.02 20.08
N ASP A 82 16.21 11.64 19.21
CA ASP A 82 16.06 13.08 19.08
C ASP A 82 14.62 13.51 19.43
N PRO A 83 14.36 13.92 20.69
CA PRO A 83 13.03 14.33 21.13
C PRO A 83 12.44 15.50 20.33
N GLN A 84 13.30 16.38 19.80
CA GLN A 84 12.86 17.53 19.01
C GLN A 84 12.33 17.05 17.65
N LYS A 85 13.04 16.14 16.97
CA LYS A 85 12.56 15.52 15.71
C LYS A 85 11.25 14.77 15.89
N ILE A 86 11.08 14.04 16.99
CA ILE A 86 9.80 13.35 17.29
C ILE A 86 8.67 14.37 17.45
N SER A 87 8.90 15.44 18.22
CA SER A 87 7.91 16.50 18.42
C SER A 87 7.51 17.17 17.10
N ASP A 88 8.49 17.49 16.24
CA ASP A 88 8.26 18.15 14.96
C ASP A 88 7.57 17.23 13.95
N LEU A 89 7.90 15.94 13.97
CA LEU A 89 7.21 14.92 13.17
C LEU A 89 5.72 14.86 13.55
N VAL A 90 5.40 14.71 14.84
CA VAL A 90 4.02 14.66 15.34
C VAL A 90 3.25 15.91 14.94
N LYS A 91 3.82 17.11 15.15
CA LYS A 91 3.18 18.37 14.78
C LYS A 91 2.93 18.49 13.28
N THR A 92 3.86 17.97 12.47
CA THR A 92 3.74 18.01 11.00
C THR A 92 2.68 17.02 10.51
N LEU A 93 2.70 15.79 11.03
CA LEU A 93 1.70 14.76 10.71
C LEU A 93 0.30 15.20 11.16
N GLY A 94 0.14 15.73 12.37
CA GLY A 94 -1.15 16.20 12.87
C GLY A 94 -1.77 17.38 12.10
N LYS A 95 -1.03 18.03 11.19
CA LYS A 95 -1.59 19.03 10.26
C LYS A 95 -2.18 18.41 8.99
N SER A 96 -1.81 17.17 8.67
CA SER A 96 -2.12 16.51 7.39
C SER A 96 -2.78 15.15 7.55
N ILE A 97 -2.79 14.60 8.78
CA ILE A 97 -3.29 13.28 9.14
C ILE A 97 -4.12 13.46 10.41
N ASP A 98 -5.40 13.14 10.30
CA ASP A 98 -6.30 13.03 11.44
C ASP A 98 -6.09 11.66 12.10
N MET A 99 -5.81 11.66 13.40
CA MET A 99 -5.59 10.45 14.18
C MET A 99 -6.20 10.60 15.58
N ASP A 100 -6.77 9.51 16.09
CA ASP A 100 -7.32 9.42 17.45
C ASP A 100 -6.40 8.64 18.41
N ILE A 101 -5.24 8.19 17.91
CA ILE A 101 -4.23 7.50 18.72
C ILE A 101 -3.28 8.51 19.37
N SER A 102 -2.82 8.23 20.59
CA SER A 102 -1.79 9.06 21.21
C SER A 102 -0.44 8.90 20.50
N VAL A 103 0.44 9.89 20.63
CA VAL A 103 1.80 9.83 20.06
C VAL A 103 2.57 8.61 20.56
N LYS A 104 2.43 8.29 21.85
CA LYS A 104 3.08 7.15 22.47
C LYS A 104 2.59 5.85 21.82
N ASP A 105 1.28 5.68 21.73
CA ASP A 105 0.67 4.49 21.12
C ASP A 105 1.02 4.39 19.63
N ALA A 106 1.12 5.51 18.92
CA ALA A 106 1.56 5.54 17.52
C ALA A 106 3.01 5.04 17.35
N ILE A 107 3.92 5.41 18.25
CA ILE A 107 5.31 4.94 18.23
C ILE A 107 5.38 3.45 18.57
N GLU A 108 4.68 3.02 19.63
CA GLU A 108 4.60 1.60 20.03
C GLU A 108 3.98 0.75 18.90
N PHE A 109 2.91 1.24 18.27
CA PHE A 109 2.30 0.61 17.11
C PHE A 109 3.27 0.52 15.94
N CYS A 110 4.04 1.58 15.65
CA CYS A 110 5.06 1.53 14.61
C CYS A 110 6.08 0.42 14.90
N GLN A 111 6.44 0.16 16.16
CA GLN A 111 7.36 -0.91 16.52
C GLN A 111 6.78 -2.31 16.27
N SER A 112 5.51 -2.54 16.62
CA SER A 112 4.86 -3.87 16.52
C SER A 112 4.20 -4.17 15.17
N PHE A 113 3.94 -3.14 14.35
CA PHE A 113 3.21 -3.29 13.09
C PHE A 113 3.95 -4.20 12.09
N VAL A 114 3.35 -5.32 11.69
CA VAL A 114 3.89 -6.20 10.64
C VAL A 114 3.04 -6.06 9.39
N LEU A 115 3.70 -5.75 8.26
CA LEU A 115 3.07 -5.83 6.94
C LEU A 115 3.24 -7.26 6.42
N ASP A 116 2.11 -7.94 6.19
CA ASP A 116 2.09 -9.28 5.62
C ASP A 116 2.39 -9.24 4.12
N ASP A 117 3.38 -10.03 3.68
CA ASP A 117 3.81 -10.16 2.29
C ASP A 117 3.33 -11.47 1.62
N ARG A 118 2.48 -12.25 2.32
CA ARG A 118 1.98 -13.54 1.84
C ARG A 118 1.00 -13.41 0.67
N LYS A 119 0.67 -14.58 0.11
CA LYS A 119 -0.30 -14.74 -0.98
C LYS A 119 -1.64 -14.08 -0.59
N SER A 120 -2.12 -13.18 -1.43
CA SER A 120 -3.34 -12.40 -1.19
C SER A 120 -4.53 -13.28 -0.85
N LEU A 121 -5.17 -13.04 0.31
CA LEU A 121 -6.41 -13.72 0.71
C LEU A 121 -7.62 -13.32 -0.14
N LEU A 122 -7.49 -12.20 -0.86
CA LEU A 122 -8.51 -11.67 -1.75
C LEU A 122 -8.09 -11.86 -3.21
N VAL A 123 -9.07 -12.10 -4.07
CA VAL A 123 -8.90 -12.19 -5.52
C VAL A 123 -9.87 -11.26 -6.23
N HIS A 124 -9.48 -10.82 -7.43
CA HIS A 124 -10.37 -10.14 -8.36
C HIS A 124 -10.90 -11.19 -9.35
N PRO A 125 -12.20 -11.55 -9.29
CA PRO A 125 -12.82 -12.53 -10.20
C PRO A 125 -13.10 -11.87 -11.56
N ASP A 126 -13.61 -12.65 -12.52
CA ASP A 126 -14.05 -12.08 -13.80
C ASP A 126 -15.14 -11.02 -13.58
N ALA A 127 -14.89 -9.81 -14.08
CA ALA A 127 -15.74 -8.65 -13.88
C ALA A 127 -17.13 -8.80 -14.53
N SER A 128 -17.27 -9.71 -15.50
CA SER A 128 -18.56 -10.00 -16.16
C SER A 128 -19.66 -10.38 -15.16
N GLY A 129 -19.31 -11.16 -14.11
CA GLY A 129 -20.23 -11.56 -13.04
C GLY A 129 -20.65 -10.43 -12.11
N TYR A 130 -19.98 -9.26 -12.19
CA TYR A 130 -20.19 -8.11 -11.30
C TYR A 130 -20.52 -6.84 -12.08
N GLY A 131 -21.12 -6.97 -13.28
CA GLY A 131 -21.52 -5.82 -14.10
C GLY A 131 -20.35 -4.95 -14.55
N GLY A 132 -19.15 -5.54 -14.69
CA GLY A 132 -17.93 -4.83 -15.04
C GLY A 132 -17.23 -4.14 -13.86
N ALA A 133 -17.74 -4.28 -12.63
CA ALA A 133 -17.14 -3.66 -11.46
C ALA A 133 -15.85 -4.39 -11.02
N PHE A 134 -14.86 -3.61 -10.58
CA PHE A 134 -13.69 -4.17 -9.91
C PHE A 134 -14.05 -4.50 -8.45
N VAL A 135 -14.23 -5.79 -8.16
CA VAL A 135 -14.54 -6.29 -6.81
C VAL A 135 -13.41 -7.17 -6.28
N LEU A 136 -13.30 -7.24 -4.96
CA LEU A 136 -12.43 -8.17 -4.26
C LEU A 136 -13.30 -9.15 -3.48
N ILE A 137 -13.09 -10.45 -3.71
CA ILE A 137 -13.78 -11.53 -3.01
C ILE A 137 -12.76 -12.45 -2.34
N SER A 138 -13.20 -13.21 -1.33
CA SER A 138 -12.37 -14.28 -0.78
C SER A 138 -12.10 -15.35 -1.84
N GLN A 139 -10.96 -16.04 -1.74
CA GLN A 139 -10.59 -17.11 -2.68
C GLN A 139 -11.60 -18.26 -2.75
N ASP A 140 -12.35 -18.47 -1.67
CA ASP A 140 -13.33 -19.53 -1.45
C ASP A 140 -14.77 -19.00 -1.37
N ASP A 141 -15.00 -17.74 -1.73
CA ASP A 141 -16.28 -17.03 -1.58
C ASP A 141 -16.81 -16.99 -0.11
N ASP A 142 -15.93 -17.29 0.86
CA ASP A 142 -16.21 -17.25 2.29
C ASP A 142 -15.16 -16.37 3.02
N PHE A 143 -15.63 -15.34 3.72
CA PHE A 143 -14.74 -14.44 4.46
C PHE A 143 -14.23 -15.04 5.78
N SER A 144 -14.65 -16.25 6.15
CA SER A 144 -14.20 -16.94 7.36
C SER A 144 -12.68 -17.08 7.44
N ILE A 145 -12.01 -17.36 6.32
CA ILE A 145 -10.53 -17.41 6.27
C ILE A 145 -9.91 -16.07 6.68
N ILE A 146 -10.48 -14.96 6.20
CA ILE A 146 -10.01 -13.61 6.50
C ILE A 146 -10.30 -13.26 7.96
N HIS A 147 -11.49 -13.59 8.47
CA HIS A 147 -11.84 -13.38 9.87
C HIS A 147 -10.93 -14.15 10.82
N ASP A 148 -10.67 -15.42 10.53
CA ASP A 148 -9.78 -16.26 11.32
C ASP A 148 -8.35 -15.76 11.25
N TYR A 149 -7.91 -15.32 10.07
CA TYR A 149 -6.60 -14.70 9.92
C TYR A 149 -6.46 -13.45 10.80
N VAL A 150 -7.38 -12.48 10.68
CA VAL A 150 -7.36 -11.25 11.47
C VAL A 150 -7.45 -11.56 12.98
N ARG A 151 -8.31 -12.50 13.38
CA ARG A 151 -8.42 -12.94 14.78
C ARG A 151 -7.09 -13.46 15.30
N LYS A 152 -6.40 -14.30 14.53
CA LYS A 152 -5.10 -14.86 14.92
C LYS A 152 -4.02 -13.80 15.02
N ILE A 153 -3.99 -12.79 14.14
CA ILE A 153 -3.08 -11.64 14.27
C ILE A 153 -3.36 -10.90 15.58
N LEU A 154 -4.62 -10.55 15.85
CA LEU A 154 -5.00 -9.76 17.02
C LEU A 154 -4.76 -10.49 18.35
N LYS A 155 -4.77 -11.83 18.33
CA LYS A 155 -4.44 -12.68 19.47
C LYS A 155 -2.97 -13.07 19.54
N GLU A 156 -2.14 -12.57 18.61
CA GLU A 156 -0.71 -12.92 18.50
C GLU A 156 -0.45 -14.43 18.32
N GLU A 157 -1.44 -15.15 17.76
CA GLU A 157 -1.38 -16.60 17.51
C GLU A 157 -0.61 -16.95 16.22
N ILE A 158 -0.37 -15.95 15.36
CA ILE A 158 0.55 -16.06 14.20
C ILE A 158 1.86 -15.39 14.61
N THR A 159 2.94 -16.19 14.71
CA THR A 159 4.27 -15.70 15.09
C THR A 159 5.17 -15.49 13.87
N GLU A 160 6.17 -14.62 14.04
CA GLU A 160 7.18 -14.14 13.07
C GLU A 160 7.91 -15.23 12.24
N TYR A 161 7.81 -16.50 12.66
CA TYR A 161 8.45 -17.63 11.99
C TYR A 161 7.72 -18.08 10.71
N GLU A 162 6.41 -17.85 10.61
CA GLU A 162 5.66 -18.15 9.37
C GLU A 162 5.75 -17.02 8.32
N SER A 163 6.10 -15.79 8.73
CA SER A 163 6.28 -14.63 7.85
C SER A 163 7.67 -14.56 7.20
N THR A 164 8.72 -15.11 7.84
CA THR A 164 10.10 -15.04 7.31
C THR A 164 10.54 -16.26 6.49
N ALA A 165 9.82 -17.37 6.53
CA ALA A 165 10.16 -18.59 5.79
C ALA A 165 10.06 -18.43 4.25
N SER A 166 9.23 -17.50 3.77
CA SER A 166 9.03 -17.17 2.35
C SER A 166 10.14 -16.28 1.77
N ALA A 167 10.86 -15.53 2.62
CA ALA A 167 11.89 -14.57 2.21
C ALA A 167 13.29 -15.18 2.03
N ARG A 168 13.45 -16.50 2.24
CA ARG A 168 14.70 -17.18 1.88
C ARG A 168 14.69 -17.47 0.37
N PRO A 169 15.61 -16.91 -0.44
CA PRO A 169 15.87 -17.47 -1.75
C PRO A 169 16.30 -18.92 -1.52
N GLY A 170 15.52 -19.86 -2.06
CA GLY A 170 15.85 -21.26 -2.04
C GLY A 170 17.28 -21.45 -2.52
N ASN A 171 18.13 -21.96 -1.64
CA ASN A 171 19.44 -22.49 -2.01
C ASN A 171 19.32 -24.01 -1.99
N LYS A 172 18.75 -24.55 -3.08
CA LYS A 172 19.06 -25.79 -3.80
C LYS A 172 17.92 -26.13 -4.75
#